data_AF-A0A1L8DFX3-F1
#
_entry.id   AF-A0A1L8DFX3-F1
#
_cell.length_a   1.000
_cell.length_b   1.000
_cell.length_c   1.000
_cell.angle_alpha   90.00
_cell.angle_beta   90.00
_cell.angle_gamma   90.00
#
_symmetry.space_group_name_H-M   'P 1'
#
loop_
_entity.id
_entity.type
_entity.pdbx_description
1 polymer ?
#
loop_
_entity_poly.entity_id
_entity_poly.type
_entity_poly.pdbx_seq_one_letter_code
_entity_poly.pdbx_strand_id
1 'polypeptide(L)'
;MSYPLSVNISVEAPIENQIQEIQYDGTEIYQRPLSLSENLSKCAQKIDFAKSSNEPEVVVKKEEPDKKQEEDPKDPQFQSSLWPWDSVRSKLRDAFTEVCVLSDVLAIAKEKRYMVLDPVPQEPVETKPIVQVYARKKALANAANILLSGADRLRNTHSEQRNNRNTSDFHIELLRLRQNWRLKKVSNSIIGDLSYRTAGSKFMHSGMFEVTKAEEDPNGSNSPPGSPAASNALPNPKNSALRVNVPSELQGVAYIKVITQKDQEDLCTATVNLLGHGSNITQQAGIWQKTLEFAQNVLFCKELFNQLAKEAVQLQASIPHVVVGNQIRATLLPGIQLMISLCHTTSLDAPSTEPINDHDHVLEHSLHQLLREVHYRNTHHPFPHPASGPLGPSKKRMLAGPTAADRYELLEMTKSQTLLEQIIAQAQHIFMRKRTQYVLDTLARD
;
A
#
# COMPACT_ATOMS: atom_id res chain seq x y z
N MET A 1 -12.28 -27.58 -28.90
CA MET A 1 -12.60 -26.82 -27.67
C MET A 1 -11.28 -26.46 -27.01
N SER A 2 -10.87 -25.20 -27.10
CA SER A 2 -9.59 -24.73 -26.58
C SER A 2 -9.76 -24.38 -25.10
N TYR A 3 -8.99 -25.02 -24.23
CA TYR A 3 -8.94 -24.66 -22.82
C TYR A 3 -8.28 -23.28 -22.69
N PRO A 4 -8.79 -22.36 -21.84
CA PRO A 4 -8.10 -21.13 -21.55
C PRO A 4 -6.81 -21.44 -20.80
N LEU A 5 -5.69 -20.90 -21.28
CA LEU A 5 -4.38 -20.96 -20.66
C LEU A 5 -4.49 -20.54 -19.19
N SER A 6 -4.19 -21.46 -18.29
CA SER A 6 -4.00 -21.18 -16.87
C SER A 6 -2.88 -20.15 -16.72
N VAL A 7 -3.24 -18.94 -16.30
CA VAL A 7 -2.28 -17.92 -15.89
C VAL A 7 -1.52 -18.45 -14.68
N ASN A 8 -0.20 -18.58 -14.79
CA ASN A 8 0.66 -18.84 -13.64
C ASN A 8 0.61 -17.61 -12.72
N ILE A 9 -0.28 -17.64 -11.73
CA ILE A 9 -0.33 -16.64 -10.67
C ILE A 9 0.72 -17.06 -9.65
N SER A 10 1.95 -16.56 -9.80
CA SER A 10 2.90 -16.53 -8.70
C SER A 10 2.45 -15.43 -7.74
N VAL A 11 1.92 -15.83 -6.58
CA VAL A 11 1.71 -14.91 -5.46
C VAL A 11 3.11 -14.46 -5.04
N GLU A 12 3.49 -13.26 -5.45
CA GLU A 12 4.73 -12.65 -4.99
C GLU A 12 4.62 -12.54 -3.47
N ALA A 13 5.41 -13.34 -2.75
CA ALA A 13 5.46 -13.22 -1.30
C ALA A 13 5.85 -11.77 -0.98
N PRO A 14 5.22 -11.13 0.01
CA PRO A 14 5.72 -9.84 0.50
C PRO A 14 7.21 -10.05 0.80
N ILE A 15 8.05 -9.11 0.36
CA ILE A 15 9.51 -9.17 0.60
C ILE A 15 9.71 -9.01 2.11
N GLU A 16 9.50 -10.10 2.84
CA GLU A 16 10.03 -10.34 4.17
C GLU A 16 11.55 -10.36 4.03
N ASN A 17 12.24 -9.89 5.07
CA ASN A 17 13.70 -9.93 5.07
C ASN A 17 14.12 -11.36 4.73
N GLN A 18 14.97 -11.52 3.72
CA GLN A 18 15.37 -12.85 3.25
C GLN A 18 15.95 -13.62 4.45
N ILE A 19 15.41 -14.81 4.74
CA ILE A 19 15.91 -15.64 5.84
C ILE A 19 17.34 -16.04 5.50
N GLN A 20 18.29 -15.65 6.36
CA GLN A 20 19.71 -15.95 6.20
C GLN A 20 20.00 -17.38 6.68
N GLU A 21 19.41 -17.78 7.81
CA GLU A 21 19.55 -19.12 8.38
C GLU A 21 18.34 -19.44 9.27
N ILE A 22 17.96 -20.72 9.33
CA ILE A 22 16.99 -21.23 10.31
C ILE A 22 17.77 -22.15 11.24
N GLN A 23 17.84 -21.80 12.52
CA GLN A 23 18.53 -22.60 13.53
C GLN A 23 17.75 -23.90 13.83
N TYR A 24 18.43 -24.89 14.41
CA TYR A 24 17.85 -26.21 14.76
C TYR A 24 16.70 -26.14 15.77
N ASP A 25 16.53 -25.01 16.46
CA ASP A 25 15.43 -24.70 17.36
C ASP A 25 14.21 -24.07 16.66
N GLY A 26 14.30 -23.84 15.34
CA GLY A 26 13.27 -23.18 14.54
C GLY A 26 13.36 -21.65 14.54
N THR A 27 14.39 -21.06 15.16
CA THR A 27 14.57 -19.60 15.18
C THR A 27 15.10 -19.10 13.84
N GLU A 28 14.35 -18.19 13.20
CA GLU A 28 14.72 -17.57 11.92
C GLU A 28 15.68 -16.39 12.14
N ILE A 29 16.85 -16.44 11.51
CA ILE A 29 17.79 -15.31 11.43
C ILE A 29 17.57 -14.60 10.11
N TYR A 30 17.10 -13.36 10.17
CA TYR A 30 16.84 -12.53 9.00
C TYR A 30 18.11 -11.84 8.47
N GLN A 31 18.26 -11.79 7.16
CA GLN A 31 19.34 -11.05 6.51
C GLN A 31 19.18 -9.56 6.80
N ARG A 32 20.23 -8.96 7.37
CA ARG A 32 20.27 -7.52 7.64
C ARG A 32 20.25 -6.74 6.32
N PRO A 33 19.48 -5.65 6.21
CA PRO A 33 19.59 -4.74 5.07
C PRO A 33 21.04 -4.25 4.92
N LEU A 34 21.54 -4.25 3.68
CA LEU A 34 22.89 -3.78 3.39
C LEU A 34 23.05 -2.33 3.85
N SER A 35 24.10 -2.07 4.60
CA SER A 35 24.58 -0.72 4.89
C SER A 35 24.96 0.02 3.60
N LEU A 36 25.09 1.35 3.67
CA LEU A 36 25.41 2.16 2.50
C LEU A 36 26.77 1.79 1.89
N SER A 37 27.74 1.41 2.72
CA SER A 37 29.05 0.89 2.30
C SER A 37 28.96 -0.49 1.67
N GLU A 38 28.12 -1.39 2.20
CA GLU A 38 27.90 -2.72 1.62
C GLU A 38 27.13 -2.65 0.30
N ASN A 39 26.14 -1.76 0.18
CA ASN A 39 25.43 -1.51 -1.07
C ASN A 39 26.36 -0.92 -2.13
N LEU A 40 27.22 0.02 -1.73
CA LEU A 40 28.28 0.55 -2.59
C LEU A 40 29.21 -0.58 -3.05
N SER A 41 29.65 -1.43 -2.13
CA SER A 41 30.56 -2.56 -2.42
C SER A 41 29.92 -3.56 -3.38
N LYS A 42 28.65 -3.91 -3.15
CA LYS A 42 27.86 -4.80 -4.03
C LYS A 42 27.66 -4.19 -5.41
N CYS A 43 27.46 -2.87 -5.50
CA CYS A 43 27.35 -2.19 -6.79
C CYS A 43 28.70 -2.14 -7.51
N ALA A 44 29.80 -1.89 -6.80
CA ALA A 44 31.15 -1.92 -7.36
C ALA A 44 31.53 -3.32 -7.88
N GLN A 45 31.13 -4.38 -7.18
CA GLN A 45 31.33 -5.78 -7.61
C GLN A 45 30.58 -6.14 -8.91
N LYS A 46 29.51 -5.41 -9.24
CA LYS A 46 28.79 -5.58 -10.51
C LYS A 46 29.52 -4.93 -11.70
N ILE A 47 30.65 -4.27 -11.47
CA ILE A 47 31.49 -3.72 -12.55
C ILE A 47 32.19 -4.88 -13.24
N ASP A 48 31.61 -5.31 -14.36
CA ASP A 48 32.24 -6.23 -15.28
C ASP A 48 33.14 -5.44 -16.24
N PHE A 49 34.45 -5.56 -16.05
CA PHE A 49 35.46 -4.90 -16.89
C PHE A 49 35.71 -5.62 -18.22
N ALA A 50 35.23 -6.87 -18.38
CA ALA A 50 35.40 -7.65 -19.59
C ALA A 50 34.33 -7.34 -20.66
N LYS A 51 33.19 -6.77 -20.27
CA LYS A 51 32.14 -6.35 -21.22
C LYS A 51 32.60 -5.12 -22.01
N SER A 52 32.76 -5.29 -23.32
CA SER A 52 33.00 -4.18 -24.24
C SER A 52 31.72 -3.35 -24.38
N SER A 53 31.84 -2.02 -24.45
CA SER A 53 30.68 -1.12 -24.65
C SER A 53 30.06 -1.24 -26.05
N ASN A 54 30.58 -2.14 -26.90
CA ASN A 54 30.17 -2.35 -28.28
C ASN A 54 29.31 -3.61 -28.48
N GLU A 55 28.98 -4.36 -27.43
CA GLU A 55 27.95 -5.39 -27.56
C GLU A 55 26.57 -4.75 -27.32
N PRO A 56 25.72 -4.58 -28.36
CA PRO A 56 24.32 -4.35 -28.10
C PRO A 56 23.80 -5.56 -27.32
N GLU A 57 23.14 -5.32 -26.18
CA GLU A 57 22.37 -6.37 -25.52
C GLU A 57 21.36 -6.93 -26.54
N VAL A 58 21.67 -8.10 -27.11
CA VAL A 58 20.73 -8.85 -27.94
C VAL A 58 19.66 -9.37 -26.99
N VAL A 59 18.67 -8.52 -26.72
CA VAL A 59 17.38 -8.99 -26.23
C VAL A 59 16.80 -9.80 -27.36
N VAL A 60 16.85 -11.13 -27.21
CA VAL A 60 16.19 -12.09 -28.10
C VAL A 60 14.69 -11.80 -28.08
N LYS A 61 14.23 -10.96 -29.00
CA LYS A 61 12.83 -10.89 -29.41
C LYS A 61 12.75 -11.58 -30.76
N LYS A 62 12.00 -12.69 -30.78
CA LYS A 62 11.62 -13.42 -32.00
C LYS A 62 11.04 -12.43 -33.02
N GLU A 63 11.60 -12.45 -34.22
CA GLU A 63 11.14 -11.71 -35.39
C GLU A 63 9.83 -12.30 -35.94
N GLU A 64 8.90 -11.43 -36.32
CA GLU A 64 8.21 -11.53 -37.62
C GLU A 64 8.07 -10.10 -38.23
N PRO A 65 8.08 -9.96 -39.56
CA PRO A 65 8.31 -8.69 -40.25
C PRO A 65 6.99 -8.04 -40.73
N ASP A 66 6.93 -6.71 -40.82
CA ASP A 66 6.89 -5.99 -42.11
C ASP A 66 6.68 -4.46 -41.92
N LYS A 67 7.43 -3.70 -42.73
CA LYS A 67 7.12 -2.41 -43.38
C LYS A 67 6.79 -1.10 -42.63
N LYS A 68 7.66 -0.14 -43.01
CA LYS A 68 7.45 1.26 -43.46
C LYS A 68 7.73 2.39 -42.45
N GLN A 69 8.76 3.14 -42.84
CA GLN A 69 9.18 4.45 -42.37
C GLN A 69 8.15 5.53 -42.75
N GLU A 70 7.92 6.48 -41.86
CA GLU A 70 7.74 7.90 -42.17
C GLU A 70 8.04 8.76 -40.92
N GLU A 71 8.49 9.99 -41.17
CA GLU A 71 9.29 10.87 -40.31
C GLU A 71 8.50 11.67 -39.23
N ASP A 72 9.16 11.82 -38.06
CA ASP A 72 9.15 12.88 -37.03
C ASP A 72 7.81 13.41 -36.41
N PRO A 73 7.76 13.81 -35.12
CA PRO A 73 8.83 14.51 -34.38
C PRO A 73 9.04 14.14 -32.89
N LYS A 74 10.28 14.33 -32.41
CA LYS A 74 10.66 14.57 -30.99
C LYS A 74 10.01 13.66 -29.94
N ASP A 75 10.51 12.44 -29.82
CA ASP A 75 10.32 11.64 -28.61
C ASP A 75 11.19 12.15 -27.44
N PRO A 76 10.68 12.05 -26.20
CA PRO A 76 11.35 12.53 -25.01
C PRO A 76 12.68 11.79 -24.87
N GLN A 77 13.73 12.54 -24.55
CA GLN A 77 15.08 12.04 -24.33
C GLN A 77 15.02 10.79 -23.47
N PHE A 78 15.16 9.64 -24.14
CA PHE A 78 15.21 8.32 -23.54
C PHE A 78 16.40 8.36 -22.59
N GLN A 79 16.14 8.60 -21.30
CA GLN A 79 17.11 8.29 -20.26
C GLN A 79 17.22 6.77 -20.27
N SER A 80 18.06 6.26 -21.17
CA SER A 80 18.68 4.97 -20.95
C SER A 80 19.15 5.02 -19.51
N SER A 81 18.66 4.10 -18.69
CA SER A 81 19.11 3.90 -17.32
C SER A 81 20.60 3.56 -17.37
N LEU A 82 21.45 4.57 -17.63
CA LEU A 82 22.90 4.48 -17.58
C LEU A 82 23.15 4.04 -16.16
N TRP A 83 23.61 2.81 -16.05
CA TRP A 83 23.94 2.25 -14.77
C TRP A 83 24.90 3.25 -14.12
N PRO A 84 24.68 3.72 -12.87
CA PRO A 84 25.40 4.88 -12.32
C PRO A 84 26.93 4.75 -12.34
N TRP A 85 27.43 3.52 -12.52
CA TRP A 85 28.83 3.16 -12.57
C TRP A 85 29.39 3.00 -13.99
N ASP A 86 28.59 3.15 -15.05
CA ASP A 86 29.05 3.04 -16.45
C ASP A 86 30.14 4.07 -16.76
N SER A 87 29.96 5.31 -16.32
CA SER A 87 30.96 6.37 -16.51
C SER A 87 32.27 6.05 -15.78
N VAL A 88 32.20 5.47 -14.59
CA VAL A 88 33.37 5.08 -13.79
C VAL A 88 34.07 3.89 -14.45
N ARG A 89 33.31 2.87 -14.88
CA ARG A 89 33.80 1.70 -15.60
C ARG A 89 34.55 2.10 -16.86
N SER A 90 33.94 2.95 -17.71
CA SER A 90 34.57 3.38 -18.97
C SER A 90 35.91 4.07 -18.71
N LYS A 91 35.93 5.07 -17.82
CA LYS A 91 37.16 5.81 -17.50
C LYS A 91 38.28 4.93 -16.94
N LEU A 92 37.94 3.96 -16.09
CA LEU A 92 38.91 3.01 -15.55
C LEU A 92 39.44 2.05 -16.63
N ARG A 93 38.57 1.58 -17.53
CA ARG A 93 38.98 0.73 -18.66
C ARG A 93 39.88 1.49 -19.64
N ASP A 94 39.53 2.74 -19.94
CA ASP A 94 40.30 3.59 -20.85
C ASP A 94 41.70 3.83 -20.27
N ALA A 95 41.80 4.19 -18.98
CA ALA A 95 43.07 4.34 -18.28
C ALA A 95 43.88 3.02 -18.23
N PHE A 96 43.22 1.89 -17.98
CA PHE A 96 43.89 0.58 -17.99
C PHE A 96 44.44 0.24 -19.38
N THR A 97 43.69 0.55 -20.44
CA THR A 97 44.13 0.33 -21.82
C THR A 97 45.37 1.17 -22.15
N GLU A 98 45.40 2.44 -21.76
CA GLU A 98 46.58 3.30 -21.92
C GLU A 98 47.81 2.74 -21.20
N VAL A 99 47.63 2.23 -19.98
CA VAL A 99 48.72 1.61 -19.19
C VAL A 99 49.20 0.30 -19.82
N CYS A 100 48.30 -0.54 -20.35
CA CYS A 100 48.65 -1.75 -21.08
C CYS A 100 49.47 -1.43 -22.33
N VAL A 101 49.02 -0.46 -23.14
CA VAL A 101 49.76 -0.01 -24.33
C VAL A 101 51.14 0.50 -23.96
N LEU A 102 51.27 1.32 -22.91
CA LEU A 102 52.56 1.77 -22.42
C LEU A 102 53.46 0.60 -22.00
N SER A 103 52.91 -0.39 -21.28
CA SER A 103 53.61 -1.60 -20.88
C SER A 103 54.12 -2.39 -22.08
N ASP A 104 53.29 -2.56 -23.10
CA ASP A 104 53.64 -3.27 -24.33
C ASP A 104 54.76 -2.54 -25.10
N VAL A 105 54.66 -1.21 -25.23
CA VAL A 105 55.70 -0.38 -25.85
C VAL A 105 57.02 -0.50 -25.10
N LEU A 106 57.00 -0.43 -23.77
CA LEU A 106 58.20 -0.59 -22.94
C LEU A 106 58.80 -1.99 -23.06
N ALA A 107 57.96 -3.04 -23.15
CA ALA A 107 58.41 -4.41 -23.34
C ALA A 107 59.09 -4.60 -24.71
N ILE A 108 58.49 -4.07 -25.78
CA ILE A 108 59.05 -4.15 -27.15
C ILE A 108 60.36 -3.36 -27.24
N ALA A 109 60.40 -2.14 -26.68
CA ALA A 109 61.61 -1.31 -26.65
C ALA A 109 62.75 -1.96 -25.86
N LYS A 110 62.44 -2.71 -24.79
CA LYS A 110 63.41 -3.46 -24.00
C LYS A 110 64.06 -4.60 -24.79
N GLU A 111 63.28 -5.32 -25.60
CA GLU A 111 63.79 -6.46 -26.37
C GLU A 111 64.62 -6.05 -27.59
N LYS A 112 64.48 -4.80 -28.08
CA LYS A 112 65.23 -4.23 -29.22
C LYS A 112 65.06 -4.97 -30.56
N ARG A 113 64.15 -5.95 -30.63
CA ARG A 113 63.90 -6.75 -31.85
C ARG A 113 63.06 -6.00 -32.88
N TYR A 114 62.07 -5.25 -32.42
CA TYR A 114 61.09 -4.57 -33.28
C TYR A 114 61.08 -3.05 -33.11
N MET A 115 61.62 -2.52 -32.00
CA MET A 115 61.74 -1.10 -31.73
C MET A 115 63.06 -0.83 -31.01
N VAL A 116 63.85 0.12 -31.50
CA VAL A 116 65.08 0.58 -30.86
C VAL A 116 64.91 2.06 -30.54
N LEU A 117 65.16 2.43 -29.29
CA LEU A 117 65.14 3.82 -28.84
C LEU A 117 66.54 4.39 -28.99
N ASP A 118 66.77 5.15 -30.06
CA ASP A 118 68.03 5.84 -30.25
C ASP A 118 68.10 7.12 -29.41
N PRO A 119 69.21 7.36 -28.71
CA PRO A 119 69.37 8.59 -27.94
C PRO A 119 69.57 9.77 -28.90
N VAL A 120 68.55 10.64 -28.98
CA VAL A 120 68.63 11.93 -29.68
C VAL A 120 68.91 13.02 -28.65
N PRO A 121 69.75 14.03 -28.95
CA PRO A 121 69.89 15.21 -28.09
C PRO A 121 68.52 15.86 -27.88
N GLN A 122 68.03 15.83 -26.65
CA GLN A 122 66.75 16.42 -26.29
C GLN A 122 66.87 17.95 -26.33
N GLU A 123 66.00 18.60 -27.11
CA GLU A 123 65.73 20.03 -26.91
C GLU A 123 65.27 20.22 -25.45
N PRO A 124 65.74 21.26 -24.74
CA PRO A 124 65.34 21.50 -23.37
C PRO A 124 63.81 21.68 -23.34
N VAL A 125 63.12 20.71 -22.75
CA VAL A 125 61.66 20.76 -22.59
C VAL A 125 61.31 22.08 -21.92
N GLU A 126 60.49 22.91 -22.59
CA GLU A 126 59.90 24.11 -21.98
C GLU A 126 58.97 23.69 -20.85
N THR A 127 59.54 23.39 -19.69
CA THR A 127 58.78 23.21 -18.48
C THR A 127 58.28 24.60 -18.07
N LYS A 128 56.97 24.76 -18.01
CA LYS A 128 56.33 25.95 -17.42
C LYS A 128 55.99 25.61 -15.97
N PRO A 129 56.96 25.64 -15.03
CA PRO A 129 56.75 25.20 -13.65
C PRO A 129 55.61 25.95 -12.96
N ILE A 130 55.42 27.22 -13.35
CA ILE A 130 54.35 28.06 -12.82
C ILE A 130 52.95 27.54 -13.19
N VAL A 131 52.79 26.95 -14.38
CA VAL A 131 51.53 26.34 -14.83
C VAL A 131 51.25 25.06 -14.05
N GLN A 132 52.28 24.25 -13.78
CA GLN A 132 52.14 23.02 -12.98
C GLN A 132 51.75 23.32 -11.52
N VAL A 133 52.38 24.34 -10.93
CA VAL A 133 52.04 24.80 -9.57
C VAL A 133 50.61 25.35 -9.52
N TYR A 134 50.22 26.14 -10.51
CA TYR A 134 48.85 26.67 -10.61
C TYR A 134 47.81 25.55 -10.77
N ALA A 135 48.08 24.56 -11.63
CA ALA A 135 47.21 23.40 -11.81
C ALA A 135 47.05 22.58 -10.52
N ARG A 136 48.15 22.30 -9.80
CA ARG A 136 48.11 21.63 -8.49
C ARG A 136 47.31 22.44 -7.47
N LYS A 137 47.55 23.76 -7.37
CA LYS A 137 46.80 24.63 -6.45
C LYS A 137 45.29 24.59 -6.74
N LYS A 138 44.90 24.67 -8.01
CA LYS A 138 43.48 24.60 -8.42
C LYS A 138 42.86 23.24 -8.10
N ALA A 139 43.57 22.14 -8.38
CA ALA A 139 43.10 20.79 -8.08
C ALA A 139 42.92 20.56 -6.56
N LEU A 140 43.88 20.99 -5.75
CA LEU A 140 43.81 20.88 -4.29
C LEU A 140 42.70 21.76 -3.70
N ALA A 141 42.53 22.98 -4.19
CA ALA A 141 41.44 23.86 -3.76
C ALA A 141 40.06 23.25 -4.09
N ASN A 142 39.91 22.67 -5.28
CA ASN A 142 38.67 21.97 -5.65
C ASN A 142 38.40 20.76 -4.75
N ALA A 143 39.42 19.94 -4.48
CA ALA A 143 39.28 18.80 -3.58
C ALA A 143 38.90 19.24 -2.15
N ALA A 144 39.52 20.30 -1.63
CA ALA A 144 39.19 20.87 -0.33
C ALA A 144 37.74 21.38 -0.27
N ASN A 145 37.28 22.08 -1.30
CA ASN A 145 35.89 22.56 -1.38
C ASN A 145 34.88 21.41 -1.38
N ILE A 146 35.15 20.31 -2.09
CA ILE A 146 34.27 19.13 -2.10
C ILE A 146 34.21 18.50 -0.71
N LEU A 147 35.37 18.34 -0.05
CA LEU A 147 35.44 17.77 1.29
C LEU A 147 34.75 18.64 2.33
N LEU A 148 34.93 19.96 2.27
CA LEU A 148 34.26 20.92 3.14
C LEU A 148 32.75 20.91 2.90
N SER A 149 32.30 20.90 1.65
CA SER A 149 30.87 20.80 1.32
C SER A 149 30.26 19.50 1.84
N GLY A 150 30.98 18.37 1.73
CA GLY A 150 30.57 17.10 2.31
C GLY A 150 30.50 17.14 3.85
N ALA A 151 31.50 17.74 4.50
CA ALA A 151 31.54 17.90 5.94
C ALA A 151 30.41 18.80 6.46
N ASP A 152 30.11 19.90 5.77
CA ASP A 152 29.00 20.79 6.11
C ASP A 152 27.66 20.08 5.99
N ARG A 153 27.45 19.28 4.94
CA ARG A 153 26.24 18.45 4.81
C ARG A 153 26.09 17.46 5.96
N LEU A 154 27.16 16.77 6.33
CA LEU A 154 27.16 15.83 7.46
C LEU A 154 26.89 16.53 8.79
N ARG A 155 27.50 17.71 9.00
CA ARG A 155 27.27 18.53 10.19
C ARG A 155 25.83 19.02 10.26
N ASN A 156 25.25 19.44 9.14
CA ASN A 156 23.85 19.84 9.06
C ASN A 156 22.93 18.66 9.41
N THR A 157 23.13 17.49 8.80
CA THR A 157 22.37 16.26 9.15
C THR A 157 22.50 15.89 10.63
N HIS A 158 23.71 15.98 11.20
CA HIS A 158 23.93 15.69 12.62
C HIS A 158 23.32 16.76 13.54
N SER A 159 23.30 18.02 13.11
CA SER A 159 22.67 19.12 13.85
C SER A 159 21.14 19.03 13.82
N GLU A 160 20.56 18.64 12.68
CA GLU A 160 19.15 18.30 12.56
C GLU A 160 18.81 17.16 13.52
N GLN A 161 19.60 16.09 13.55
CA GLN A 161 19.38 14.97 14.47
C GLN A 161 19.46 15.36 15.96
N ARG A 162 20.26 16.38 16.31
CA ARG A 162 20.41 16.86 17.70
C ARG A 162 19.31 17.86 18.10
N ASN A 163 18.92 18.76 17.20
CA ASN A 163 17.85 19.74 17.45
C ASN A 163 16.47 19.07 17.42
N ASN A 164 16.30 17.97 16.70
CA ASN A 164 15.05 17.22 16.56
C ASN A 164 14.73 16.29 17.75
N ARG A 165 15.32 16.52 18.93
CA ARG A 165 14.95 15.79 20.17
C ARG A 165 13.59 16.24 20.74
N ASN A 166 13.12 17.44 20.38
CA ASN A 166 11.87 18.01 20.89
C ASN A 166 10.73 18.03 19.84
N THR A 167 11.04 17.97 18.56
CA THR A 167 10.12 17.75 17.43
C THR A 167 9.94 16.25 17.21
N SER A 168 8.74 15.81 16.83
CA SER A 168 8.54 14.39 16.56
C SER A 168 9.42 13.96 15.39
N ASP A 169 10.28 12.97 15.61
CA ASP A 169 11.12 12.45 14.55
C ASP A 169 10.24 11.73 13.52
N PHE A 170 10.35 12.16 12.26
CA PHE A 170 9.71 11.51 11.11
C PHE A 170 9.89 9.99 11.16
N HIS A 171 11.09 9.52 11.51
CA HIS A 171 11.38 8.09 11.57
C HIS A 171 10.68 7.39 12.74
N ILE A 172 10.57 8.06 13.90
CA ILE A 172 9.86 7.50 15.07
C ILE A 172 8.37 7.42 14.79
N GLU A 173 7.77 8.47 14.21
CA GLU A 173 6.37 8.41 13.80
C GLU A 173 6.14 7.40 12.68
N LEU A 174 7.05 7.28 11.71
CA LEU A 174 6.97 6.27 10.65
C LEU A 174 7.06 4.85 11.22
N LEU A 175 7.90 4.63 12.23
CA LEU A 175 7.96 3.37 12.97
C LEU A 175 6.64 3.08 13.70
N ARG A 176 6.02 4.09 14.33
CA ARG A 176 4.68 3.95 14.94
C ARG A 176 3.63 3.63 13.89
N LEU A 177 3.66 4.29 12.73
CA LEU A 177 2.74 4.02 11.63
C LEU A 177 2.90 2.58 11.13
N ARG A 178 4.14 2.09 11.00
CA ARG A 178 4.44 0.69 10.62
C ARG A 178 3.94 -0.35 11.63
N GLN A 179 3.73 0.00 12.90
CA GLN A 179 3.19 -0.95 13.90
C GLN A 179 1.76 -1.38 13.57
N ASN A 180 0.96 -0.46 13.04
CA ASN A 180 -0.47 -0.68 12.79
C ASN A 180 -0.81 -0.79 11.31
N TRP A 181 0.02 -0.21 10.42
CA TRP A 181 -0.25 -0.11 9.00
C TRP A 181 0.88 -0.73 8.17
N ARG A 182 0.49 -1.37 7.08
CA ARG A 182 1.43 -1.95 6.11
C ARG A 182 2.03 -0.85 5.25
N LEU A 183 3.35 -0.82 5.14
CA LEU A 183 4.10 0.17 4.38
C LEU A 183 5.08 -0.48 3.41
N LYS A 184 5.21 0.10 2.23
CA LYS A 184 6.16 -0.26 1.17
C LYS A 184 6.86 0.99 0.65
N LYS A 185 8.19 0.97 0.58
CA LYS A 185 8.95 2.01 -0.12
C LYS A 185 8.96 1.68 -1.61
N VAL A 186 8.47 2.60 -2.44
CA VAL A 186 8.44 2.48 -3.90
C VAL A 186 9.16 3.69 -4.47
N SER A 187 10.35 3.47 -5.02
CA SER A 187 11.23 4.55 -5.48
C SER A 187 11.52 5.56 -4.35
N ASN A 188 11.10 6.81 -4.51
CA ASN A 188 11.25 7.89 -3.54
C ASN A 188 10.04 8.07 -2.61
N SER A 189 8.95 7.34 -2.82
CA SER A 189 7.72 7.46 -2.02
C SER A 189 7.54 6.28 -1.06
N ILE A 190 6.91 6.55 0.08
CA ILE A 190 6.46 5.52 1.02
C ILE A 190 4.95 5.40 0.84
N ILE A 191 4.50 4.20 0.47
CA ILE A 191 3.09 3.92 0.20
C ILE A 191 2.59 2.91 1.23
N GLY A 192 1.44 3.17 1.81
CA GLY A 192 0.73 2.21 2.65
C GLY A 192 -0.52 1.65 1.99
N ASP A 193 -1.05 0.59 2.56
CA ASP A 193 -2.22 -0.14 2.07
C ASP A 193 -3.32 -0.22 3.14
N LEU A 194 -4.50 0.34 2.84
CA LEU A 194 -5.71 0.30 3.67
C LEU A 194 -6.61 -0.90 3.35
N SER A 195 -6.31 -1.66 2.29
CA SER A 195 -7.20 -2.70 1.80
C SER A 195 -7.28 -3.91 2.73
N TYR A 196 -8.46 -4.51 2.79
CA TYR A 196 -8.70 -5.74 3.55
C TYR A 196 -8.29 -7.00 2.78
N ARG A 197 -7.38 -6.91 1.80
CA ARG A 197 -6.97 -8.06 0.95
C ARG A 197 -6.46 -9.23 1.78
N THR A 198 -5.76 -8.95 2.87
CA THR A 198 -5.27 -9.99 3.79
C THR A 198 -6.35 -10.62 4.64
N ALA A 199 -7.51 -9.97 4.74
CA ALA A 199 -8.71 -10.54 5.34
C ALA A 199 -9.63 -11.19 4.27
N GLY A 200 -9.12 -11.43 3.05
CA GLY A 200 -9.86 -12.09 1.97
C GLY A 200 -10.72 -11.17 1.12
N SER A 201 -10.59 -9.84 1.27
CA SER A 201 -11.28 -8.87 0.41
C SER A 201 -10.91 -9.06 -1.06
N LYS A 202 -11.93 -9.04 -1.92
CA LYS A 202 -11.78 -9.05 -3.39
C LYS A 202 -12.19 -7.73 -4.01
N PHE A 203 -12.24 -6.66 -3.22
CA PHE A 203 -12.64 -5.35 -3.71
C PHE A 203 -11.60 -4.78 -4.68
N MET A 204 -12.06 -4.18 -5.77
CA MET A 204 -11.18 -3.71 -6.86
C MET A 204 -10.41 -2.44 -6.50
N HIS A 205 -10.87 -1.69 -5.50
CA HIS A 205 -10.19 -0.48 -5.07
C HIS A 205 -8.84 -0.81 -4.40
N SER A 206 -7.77 -0.11 -4.78
CA SER A 206 -6.42 -0.40 -4.33
C SER A 206 -6.21 -0.07 -2.85
N GLY A 207 -6.85 1.00 -2.35
CA GLY A 207 -6.75 1.40 -0.95
C GLY A 207 -5.40 2.00 -0.55
N MET A 208 -4.59 2.41 -1.54
CA MET A 208 -3.24 2.91 -1.29
C MET A 208 -3.26 4.35 -0.76
N PHE A 209 -2.36 4.66 0.16
CA PHE A 209 -2.11 6.03 0.63
C PHE A 209 -0.60 6.33 0.60
N GLU A 210 -0.24 7.59 0.50
CA GLU A 210 1.16 8.01 0.49
C GLU A 210 1.54 8.67 1.82
N VAL A 211 2.77 8.41 2.28
CA VAL A 211 3.37 9.04 3.47
C VAL A 211 4.51 9.95 3.03
N THR A 212 4.41 11.22 3.37
CA THR A 212 5.41 12.26 3.11
C THR A 212 5.86 12.90 4.42
N LYS A 213 7.07 13.47 4.44
CA LYS A 213 7.54 14.26 5.57
C LYS A 213 6.73 15.56 5.60
N ALA A 214 6.17 15.92 6.74
CA ALA A 214 5.54 17.22 6.90
C ALA A 214 6.63 18.30 6.73
N GLU A 215 6.47 19.17 5.74
CA GLU A 215 7.31 20.36 5.62
C GLU A 215 6.89 21.33 6.73
N GLU A 216 7.85 21.85 7.49
CA GLU A 216 7.56 22.94 8.43
C GLU A 216 7.23 24.18 7.59
N ASP A 217 5.98 24.64 7.63
CA ASP A 217 5.59 25.91 7.02
C ASP A 217 6.46 27.04 7.62
N PRO A 218 7.30 27.74 6.82
CA PRO A 218 8.19 28.77 7.31
C PRO A 218 7.46 30.04 7.82
N ASN A 219 6.13 30.11 7.70
CA ASN A 219 5.31 31.25 8.08
C ASN A 219 4.72 31.20 9.51
N GLY A 220 5.03 30.17 10.31
CA GLY A 220 4.50 30.03 11.67
C GLY A 220 5.32 30.73 12.77
N SER A 221 6.51 31.28 12.47
CA SER A 221 7.50 31.68 13.49
C SER A 221 7.53 33.17 13.86
N ASN A 222 6.60 34.00 13.35
CA ASN A 222 6.56 35.44 13.65
C ASN A 222 5.43 35.86 14.61
N SER A 223 5.33 35.18 15.76
CA SER A 223 4.66 35.76 16.93
C SER A 223 5.71 36.16 17.97
N PRO A 224 5.80 37.43 18.38
CA PRO A 224 6.79 37.87 19.35
C PRO A 224 6.54 37.25 20.74
N PRO A 225 7.58 37.10 21.59
CA PRO A 225 7.43 36.47 22.90
C PRO A 225 6.64 37.38 23.83
N GLY A 226 5.35 37.11 23.98
CA GLY A 226 4.48 37.72 24.99
C GLY A 226 4.60 36.99 26.33
N SER A 227 4.78 37.78 27.39
CA SER A 227 4.96 37.50 28.82
C SER A 227 4.10 36.35 29.43
N PRO A 228 4.52 35.78 30.58
CA PRO A 228 3.86 34.63 31.18
C PRO A 228 2.57 35.05 31.89
N ALA A 229 1.42 34.63 31.36
CA ALA A 229 0.15 34.70 32.08
C ALA A 229 -0.52 33.33 32.08
N ALA A 230 -0.83 32.85 33.28
CA ALA A 230 -1.50 31.60 33.55
C ALA A 230 -2.97 31.65 33.08
N SER A 231 -3.39 30.69 32.26
CA SER A 231 -4.74 30.10 32.27
C SER A 231 -4.91 29.09 31.11
N ASN A 232 -5.09 27.82 31.47
CA ASN A 232 -5.84 26.77 30.77
C ASN A 232 -6.00 26.84 29.24
N ALA A 233 -4.89 26.89 28.49
CA ALA A 233 -4.90 26.49 27.09
C ALA A 233 -4.65 24.98 27.02
N LEU A 234 -5.61 24.24 26.44
CA LEU A 234 -5.43 22.84 26.08
C LEU A 234 -4.14 22.69 25.23
N PRO A 235 -3.38 21.59 25.38
CA PRO A 235 -2.21 21.36 24.55
C PRO A 235 -2.63 21.30 23.08
N ASN A 236 -2.18 22.26 22.28
CA ASN A 236 -2.30 22.22 20.82
C ASN A 236 -1.82 20.86 20.32
N PRO A 237 -2.59 20.13 19.50
CA PRO A 237 -2.18 18.83 19.00
C PRO A 237 -0.91 19.04 18.18
N LYS A 238 0.20 18.50 18.70
CA LYS A 238 1.54 18.58 18.12
C LYS A 238 1.45 18.33 16.61
N ASN A 239 1.95 19.29 15.81
CA ASN A 239 2.14 19.10 14.37
C ASN A 239 2.87 17.76 14.18
N SER A 240 2.18 16.79 13.58
CA SER A 240 2.79 15.50 13.26
C SER A 240 3.87 15.73 12.21
N ALA A 241 5.02 15.07 12.37
CA ALA A 241 6.09 15.09 11.37
C ALA A 241 5.74 14.27 10.12
N LEU A 242 4.61 13.55 10.14
CA LEU A 242 4.08 12.78 9.02
C LEU A 242 2.88 13.48 8.40
N ARG A 243 2.92 13.57 7.07
CA ARG A 243 1.76 13.91 6.27
C ARG A 243 1.31 12.67 5.51
N VAL A 244 0.07 12.26 5.77
CA VAL A 244 -0.58 11.14 5.10
C VAL A 244 -1.53 11.68 4.03
N ASN A 245 -1.26 11.31 2.79
CA ASN A 245 -2.05 11.69 1.63
C ASN A 245 -2.97 10.52 1.25
N VAL A 246 -4.25 10.66 1.59
CA VAL A 246 -5.31 9.71 1.24
C VAL A 246 -6.01 10.18 -0.04
N PRO A 247 -6.30 9.29 -1.02
CA PRO A 247 -7.11 9.63 -2.19
C PRO A 247 -8.45 10.27 -1.81
N SER A 248 -8.90 11.27 -2.57
CA SER A 248 -10.14 12.03 -2.31
C SER A 248 -11.37 11.13 -2.15
N GLU A 249 -11.42 10.02 -2.88
CA GLU A 249 -12.51 9.04 -2.80
C GLU A 249 -12.63 8.33 -1.45
N LEU A 250 -11.55 8.28 -0.67
CA LEU A 250 -11.49 7.66 0.66
C LEU A 250 -11.48 8.69 1.78
N GLN A 251 -11.53 9.99 1.47
CA GLN A 251 -11.62 11.04 2.47
C GLN A 251 -13.05 11.14 3.02
N GLY A 252 -13.19 11.66 4.24
CA GLY A 252 -14.47 11.86 4.90
C GLY A 252 -14.92 10.69 5.76
N VAL A 253 -16.22 10.65 6.06
CA VAL A 253 -16.84 9.62 6.92
C VAL A 253 -17.90 8.89 6.12
N ALA A 254 -17.94 7.57 6.22
CA ALA A 254 -18.98 6.75 5.62
C ALA A 254 -19.60 5.78 6.64
N TYR A 255 -20.87 5.44 6.42
CA TYR A 255 -21.60 4.44 7.18
C TYR A 255 -22.72 3.85 6.32
N ILE A 256 -23.19 2.65 6.67
CA ILE A 256 -24.36 2.05 6.02
C ILE A 256 -25.58 2.27 6.91
N LYS A 257 -26.62 2.92 6.36
CA LYS A 257 -27.91 3.12 7.02
C LYS A 257 -28.89 2.07 6.51
N VAL A 258 -29.45 1.27 7.41
CA VAL A 258 -30.50 0.30 7.12
C VAL A 258 -31.81 0.83 7.69
N ILE A 259 -32.85 0.92 6.87
CA ILE A 259 -34.16 1.45 7.24
C ILE A 259 -35.21 0.40 6.87
N THR A 260 -36.13 0.11 7.79
CA THR A 260 -37.34 -0.66 7.47
C THR A 260 -38.48 0.32 7.29
N GLN A 261 -39.11 0.33 6.12
CA GLN A 261 -40.17 1.26 5.77
C GLN A 261 -41.46 0.52 5.43
N LYS A 262 -42.59 1.01 5.90
CA LYS A 262 -43.92 0.61 5.46
C LYS A 262 -44.58 1.81 4.80
N ASP A 263 -44.92 1.68 3.52
CA ASP A 263 -45.41 2.78 2.68
C ASP A 263 -44.42 3.98 2.64
N GLN A 264 -44.60 5.00 3.47
CA GLN A 264 -43.68 6.15 3.63
C GLN A 264 -43.18 6.34 5.06
N GLU A 265 -43.57 5.48 6.00
CA GLU A 265 -43.23 5.61 7.41
C GLU A 265 -42.03 4.72 7.76
N ASP A 266 -40.98 5.33 8.31
CA ASP A 266 -39.78 4.64 8.78
C ASP A 266 -40.10 3.93 10.11
N LEU A 267 -40.13 2.60 10.08
CA LEU A 267 -40.47 1.76 11.23
C LEU A 267 -39.29 1.51 12.16
N CYS A 268 -38.09 1.40 11.61
CA CYS A 268 -36.86 1.32 12.39
C CYS A 268 -35.65 1.66 11.53
N THR A 269 -34.61 2.14 12.18
CA THR A 269 -33.33 2.44 11.54
C THR A 269 -32.18 1.79 12.28
N ALA A 270 -31.16 1.34 11.55
CA ALA A 270 -29.91 0.86 12.11
C ALA A 270 -28.75 1.44 11.31
N THR A 271 -27.64 1.73 11.97
CA THR A 271 -26.42 2.22 11.33
C THR A 271 -25.30 1.21 11.54
N VAL A 272 -24.59 0.87 10.47
CA VAL A 272 -23.48 -0.06 10.48
C VAL A 272 -22.21 0.71 10.15
N ASN A 273 -21.24 0.66 11.06
CA ASN A 273 -19.95 1.32 10.93
C ASN A 273 -18.88 0.42 11.56
N LEU A 274 -17.72 0.29 10.91
CA LEU A 274 -16.61 -0.52 11.42
C LEU A 274 -16.01 0.10 12.69
N LEU A 275 -16.10 1.42 12.79
CA LEU A 275 -15.81 2.18 13.99
C LEU A 275 -17.11 2.23 14.81
N GLY A 276 -17.26 1.32 15.77
CA GLY A 276 -18.37 1.40 16.73
C GLY A 276 -18.45 2.81 17.31
N HIS A 277 -19.66 3.30 17.60
CA HIS A 277 -19.88 4.59 18.27
C HIS A 277 -19.05 4.67 19.55
N GLY A 278 -17.86 5.22 19.41
CA GLY A 278 -16.79 5.13 20.39
C GLY A 278 -15.91 6.34 20.18
N SER A 279 -16.40 7.48 20.66
CA SER A 279 -15.66 8.73 20.87
C SER A 279 -14.41 8.58 21.77
N ASN A 280 -13.97 7.35 22.07
CA ASN A 280 -12.92 7.01 23.01
C ASN A 280 -11.85 6.08 22.43
N ILE A 281 -11.70 5.98 21.10
CA ILE A 281 -10.46 5.43 20.51
C ILE A 281 -9.34 6.47 20.71
N THR A 282 -8.69 6.29 21.85
CA THR A 282 -7.34 6.74 22.23
C THR A 282 -7.11 8.24 22.10
N GLN A 283 -7.18 8.94 23.24
CA GLN A 283 -6.68 10.33 23.43
C GLN A 283 -5.17 10.50 23.11
N GLN A 284 -4.50 9.46 22.61
CA GLN A 284 -3.10 9.45 22.17
C GLN A 284 -2.91 9.14 20.67
N ALA A 285 -3.98 8.88 19.91
CA ALA A 285 -3.88 8.61 18.47
C ALA A 285 -3.57 9.92 17.71
N GLY A 286 -2.45 9.93 16.97
CA GLY A 286 -2.05 11.06 16.13
C GLY A 286 -3.05 11.37 15.02
N ILE A 287 -2.97 12.57 14.44
CA ILE A 287 -3.89 13.06 13.39
C ILE A 287 -3.95 12.09 12.19
N TRP A 288 -2.81 11.54 11.80
CA TRP A 288 -2.73 10.58 10.70
C TRP A 288 -3.41 9.24 11.01
N GLN A 289 -3.40 8.78 12.27
CA GLN A 289 -4.03 7.51 12.66
C GLN A 289 -5.54 7.59 12.44
N LYS A 290 -6.17 8.66 12.93
CA LYS A 290 -7.61 8.90 12.71
C LYS A 290 -7.94 9.03 11.23
N THR A 291 -7.10 9.72 10.47
CA THR A 291 -7.29 9.90 9.02
C THR A 291 -7.28 8.55 8.29
N LEU A 292 -6.35 7.66 8.63
CA LEU A 292 -6.27 6.32 8.05
C LEU A 292 -7.44 5.43 8.49
N GLU A 293 -7.87 5.50 9.76
CA GLU A 293 -9.04 4.76 10.26
C GLU A 293 -10.33 5.15 9.53
N PHE A 294 -10.57 6.45 9.34
CA PHE A 294 -11.71 6.92 8.56
C PHE A 294 -11.65 6.44 7.12
N ALA A 295 -10.49 6.56 6.47
CA ALA A 295 -10.29 6.11 5.10
C ALA A 295 -10.50 4.59 4.95
N GLN A 296 -10.06 3.81 5.94
CA GLN A 296 -10.28 2.36 5.99
C GLN A 296 -11.76 2.03 6.13
N ASN A 297 -12.49 2.77 6.97
CA ASN A 297 -13.93 2.59 7.13
C ASN A 297 -14.73 3.00 5.87
N VAL A 298 -14.30 4.03 5.14
CA VAL A 298 -14.89 4.39 3.84
C VAL A 298 -14.72 3.23 2.85
N LEU A 299 -13.53 2.65 2.80
CA LEU A 299 -13.24 1.50 1.94
C LEU A 299 -14.12 0.29 2.32
N PHE A 300 -14.27 0.01 3.61
CA PHE A 300 -15.14 -1.04 4.13
C PHE A 300 -16.60 -0.85 3.70
N CYS A 301 -17.17 0.34 3.92
CA CYS A 301 -18.56 0.62 3.59
C CYS A 301 -18.81 0.50 2.07
N LYS A 302 -17.87 0.97 1.24
CA LYS A 302 -17.93 0.83 -0.22
C LYS A 302 -17.87 -0.63 -0.66
N GLU A 303 -16.99 -1.45 -0.06
CA GLU A 303 -16.90 -2.87 -0.34
C GLU A 303 -18.19 -3.61 0.03
N LEU A 304 -18.66 -3.39 1.26
CA LEU A 304 -19.89 -4.00 1.77
C LEU A 304 -21.09 -3.66 0.90
N PHE A 305 -21.28 -2.38 0.56
CA PHE A 305 -22.37 -1.96 -0.30
C PHE A 305 -22.26 -2.57 -1.70
N ASN A 306 -21.07 -2.65 -2.29
CA ASN A 306 -20.86 -3.27 -3.60
C ASN A 306 -21.18 -4.77 -3.57
N GLN A 307 -20.80 -5.48 -2.51
CA GLN A 307 -21.17 -6.88 -2.33
C GLN A 307 -22.69 -7.04 -2.25
N LEU A 308 -23.37 -6.25 -1.40
CA LEU A 308 -24.83 -6.30 -1.25
C LEU A 308 -25.55 -5.95 -2.55
N ALA A 309 -25.05 -4.97 -3.30
CA ALA A 309 -25.62 -4.58 -4.59
C ALA A 309 -25.50 -5.70 -5.63
N LYS A 310 -24.35 -6.40 -5.67
CA LYS A 310 -24.16 -7.57 -6.54
C LYS A 310 -25.10 -8.71 -6.17
N GLU A 311 -25.23 -9.00 -4.87
CA GLU A 311 -26.14 -10.03 -4.37
C GLU A 311 -27.60 -9.68 -4.69
N ALA A 312 -28.01 -8.42 -4.51
CA ALA A 312 -29.36 -7.94 -4.83
C ALA A 312 -29.76 -8.19 -6.29
N VAL A 313 -28.83 -8.02 -7.23
CA VAL A 313 -29.08 -8.26 -8.67
C VAL A 313 -29.10 -9.75 -9.01
N GLN A 314 -28.35 -10.58 -8.30
CA GLN A 314 -28.24 -12.02 -8.57
C GLN A 314 -29.39 -12.83 -7.95
N LEU A 315 -29.98 -12.33 -6.86
CA LEU A 315 -31.06 -13.02 -6.15
C LEU A 315 -32.37 -12.98 -6.94
N GLN A 316 -32.98 -14.15 -7.11
CA GLN A 316 -34.30 -14.31 -7.71
C GLN A 316 -35.37 -14.32 -6.60
N ALA A 317 -35.84 -13.15 -6.22
CA ALA A 317 -36.96 -12.99 -5.30
C ALA A 317 -38.29 -12.84 -6.06
N SER A 318 -39.42 -13.15 -5.39
CA SER A 318 -40.76 -12.97 -5.96
C SER A 318 -41.05 -11.53 -6.34
N ILE A 319 -40.53 -10.58 -5.55
CA ILE A 319 -40.44 -9.16 -5.88
C ILE A 319 -38.95 -8.84 -6.05
N PRO A 320 -38.49 -8.46 -7.25
CA PRO A 320 -37.09 -8.16 -7.52
C PRO A 320 -36.55 -7.07 -6.60
N HIS A 321 -35.32 -7.25 -6.12
CA HIS A 321 -34.61 -6.20 -5.42
C HIS A 321 -34.18 -5.09 -6.39
N VAL A 322 -34.23 -3.84 -5.94
CA VAL A 322 -33.91 -2.68 -6.77
C VAL A 322 -32.69 -1.97 -6.21
N VAL A 323 -31.68 -1.74 -7.05
CA VAL A 323 -30.48 -1.00 -6.70
C VAL A 323 -30.50 0.33 -7.46
N VAL A 324 -30.56 1.46 -6.73
CA VAL A 324 -30.57 2.80 -7.30
C VAL A 324 -29.48 3.63 -6.63
N GLY A 325 -28.39 3.91 -7.35
CA GLY A 325 -27.26 4.68 -6.84
C GLY A 325 -26.69 4.08 -5.56
N ASN A 326 -26.76 4.84 -4.46
CA ASN A 326 -26.26 4.44 -3.14
C ASN A 326 -27.33 3.77 -2.27
N GLN A 327 -28.43 3.28 -2.84
CA GLN A 327 -29.51 2.63 -2.11
C GLN A 327 -29.92 1.29 -2.73
N ILE A 328 -30.13 0.28 -1.88
CA ILE A 328 -30.67 -1.03 -2.22
C ILE A 328 -32.03 -1.16 -1.53
N ARG A 329 -33.06 -1.53 -2.29
CA ARG A 329 -34.41 -1.79 -1.79
C ARG A 329 -34.74 -3.27 -1.95
N ALA A 330 -35.10 -3.92 -0.85
CA ALA A 330 -35.53 -5.31 -0.83
C ALA A 330 -36.89 -5.43 -0.12
N THR A 331 -37.76 -6.33 -0.57
CA THR A 331 -39.04 -6.55 0.09
C THR A 331 -38.87 -7.52 1.27
N LEU A 332 -39.29 -7.12 2.46
CA LEU A 332 -39.27 -7.97 3.66
C LEU A 332 -40.56 -8.79 3.77
N LEU A 333 -41.69 -8.10 3.77
CA LEU A 333 -43.04 -8.63 3.89
C LEU A 333 -43.94 -7.86 2.91
N PRO A 334 -45.14 -8.36 2.58
CA PRO A 334 -46.08 -7.59 1.76
C PRO A 334 -46.33 -6.20 2.36
N GLY A 335 -46.00 -5.15 1.61
CA GLY A 335 -46.12 -3.75 2.05
C GLY A 335 -44.97 -3.19 2.91
N ILE A 336 -43.93 -3.98 3.21
CA ILE A 336 -42.78 -3.57 4.03
C ILE A 336 -41.48 -3.76 3.24
N GLN A 337 -40.70 -2.70 3.12
CA GLN A 337 -39.44 -2.66 2.38
C GLN A 337 -38.25 -2.43 3.34
N LEU A 338 -37.14 -3.08 3.04
CA LEU A 338 -35.83 -2.82 3.61
C LEU A 338 -35.07 -1.91 2.66
N MET A 339 -34.57 -0.78 3.16
CA MET A 339 -33.70 0.13 2.43
C MET A 339 -32.30 0.12 3.06
N ILE A 340 -31.29 -0.27 2.29
CA ILE A 340 -29.89 -0.23 2.69
C ILE A 340 -29.22 0.89 1.91
N SER A 341 -28.75 1.93 2.58
CA SER A 341 -28.18 3.13 1.96
C SER A 341 -26.74 3.35 2.39
N LEU A 342 -25.84 3.61 1.43
CA LEU A 342 -24.47 4.04 1.68
C LEU A 342 -24.43 5.57 1.83
N CYS A 343 -24.16 6.04 3.04
CA CYS A 343 -23.95 7.45 3.34
C CYS A 343 -22.45 7.75 3.32
N HIS A 344 -22.00 8.69 2.48
CA HIS A 344 -20.62 9.16 2.43
C HIS A 344 -20.60 10.67 2.44
N THR A 345 -19.98 11.26 3.48
CA THR A 345 -19.89 12.71 3.67
C THR A 345 -18.43 13.12 3.65
N THR A 346 -18.08 14.02 2.72
CA THR A 346 -16.72 14.60 2.59
C THR A 346 -16.62 16.02 3.15
N SER A 347 -17.76 16.68 3.41
CA SER A 347 -17.82 18.01 4.03
C SER A 347 -17.92 17.91 5.56
N LEU A 348 -17.30 18.85 6.28
CA LEU A 348 -17.46 19.05 7.72
C LEU A 348 -18.89 19.49 8.09
N ASP A 349 -19.68 19.92 7.11
CA ASP A 349 -21.11 20.15 7.26
C ASP A 349 -21.84 18.81 7.27
N ALA A 350 -21.82 18.16 8.43
CA ALA A 350 -22.80 17.13 8.73
C ALA A 350 -24.19 17.76 8.56
N PRO A 351 -25.06 17.29 7.65
CA PRO A 351 -26.47 17.60 7.79
C PRO A 351 -26.86 17.13 9.17
N SER A 352 -27.39 18.04 9.98
CA SER A 352 -27.91 17.76 11.31
C SER A 352 -28.72 16.46 11.25
N THR A 353 -28.13 15.37 11.76
CA THR A 353 -28.87 14.15 12.03
C THR A 353 -29.90 14.55 13.07
N GLU A 354 -31.13 14.81 12.62
CA GLU A 354 -32.26 14.78 13.52
C GLU A 354 -32.15 13.48 14.33
N PRO A 355 -32.34 13.54 15.66
CA PRO A 355 -32.29 12.36 16.49
C PRO A 355 -33.32 11.38 15.93
N ILE A 356 -32.86 10.30 15.32
CA ILE A 356 -33.75 9.27 14.79
C ILE A 356 -34.37 8.62 16.02
N ASN A 357 -35.63 8.96 16.30
CA ASN A 357 -36.35 8.52 17.50
C ASN A 357 -36.53 7.00 17.59
N ASP A 358 -36.19 6.24 16.54
CA ASP A 358 -36.32 4.78 16.48
C ASP A 358 -35.06 4.11 15.90
N HIS A 359 -33.93 4.29 16.59
CA HIS A 359 -32.70 3.52 16.33
C HIS A 359 -32.79 2.14 16.99
N ASP A 360 -32.71 1.09 16.17
CA ASP A 360 -32.83 -0.31 16.61
C ASP A 360 -31.44 -0.92 16.85
N HIS A 361 -31.01 -0.86 18.12
CA HIS A 361 -29.75 -1.46 18.57
C HIS A 361 -29.68 -2.98 18.37
N VAL A 362 -30.82 -3.67 18.36
CA VAL A 362 -30.85 -5.13 18.17
C VAL A 362 -30.53 -5.46 16.72
N LEU A 363 -31.17 -4.75 15.78
CA LEU A 363 -30.89 -4.88 14.36
C LEU A 363 -29.43 -4.50 14.06
N GLU A 364 -28.95 -3.37 14.59
CA GLU A 364 -27.54 -2.96 14.47
C GLU A 364 -26.59 -4.07 14.95
N HIS A 365 -26.81 -4.60 16.16
CA HIS A 365 -25.95 -5.63 16.72
C HIS A 365 -25.95 -6.91 15.88
N SER A 366 -27.14 -7.36 15.45
CA SER A 366 -27.28 -8.53 14.58
C SER A 366 -26.56 -8.35 13.24
N LEU A 367 -26.61 -7.15 12.64
CA LEU A 367 -25.88 -6.86 11.40
C LEU A 367 -24.36 -6.93 11.62
N HIS A 368 -23.84 -6.39 12.72
CA HIS A 368 -22.41 -6.51 13.05
C HIS A 368 -21.98 -7.96 13.28
N GLN A 369 -22.82 -8.79 13.91
CA GLN A 369 -22.54 -10.22 14.08
C GLN A 369 -22.47 -10.95 12.74
N LEU A 370 -23.42 -10.71 11.83
CA LEU A 370 -23.42 -11.30 10.49
C LEU A 370 -22.15 -10.92 9.71
N LEU A 371 -21.76 -9.64 9.73
CA LEU A 371 -20.56 -9.16 9.05
C LEU A 371 -19.30 -9.82 9.60
N ARG A 372 -19.20 -9.93 10.93
CA ARG A 372 -18.08 -10.62 11.58
C ARG A 372 -18.00 -12.09 11.15
N GLU A 373 -19.13 -12.78 11.04
CA GLU A 373 -19.17 -14.17 10.60
C GLU A 373 -18.72 -14.31 9.14
N VAL A 374 -19.14 -13.40 8.25
CA VAL A 374 -18.69 -13.39 6.85
C VAL A 374 -17.18 -13.18 6.75
N HIS A 375 -16.62 -12.21 7.48
CA HIS A 375 -15.17 -12.01 7.51
C HIS A 375 -14.41 -13.22 8.06
N TYR A 376 -14.95 -13.86 9.09
CA TYR A 376 -14.37 -15.09 9.62
C TYR A 376 -14.35 -16.20 8.57
N ARG A 377 -15.46 -16.41 7.84
CA ARG A 377 -15.54 -17.40 6.75
C ARG A 377 -14.60 -17.09 5.59
N ASN A 378 -14.41 -15.81 5.24
CA ASN A 378 -13.51 -15.39 4.15
C ASN A 378 -12.03 -15.63 4.48
N THR A 379 -11.66 -15.51 5.76
CA THR A 379 -10.28 -15.73 6.23
C THR A 379 -9.98 -17.18 6.57
N HIS A 380 -10.97 -17.93 7.06
CA HIS A 380 -10.82 -19.30 7.52
C HIS A 380 -11.45 -20.28 6.52
N HIS A 381 -11.02 -20.22 5.26
CA HIS A 381 -11.42 -21.22 4.29
C HIS A 381 -10.83 -22.59 4.70
N PRO A 382 -11.58 -23.70 4.58
CA PRO A 382 -11.03 -25.02 4.86
C PRO A 382 -9.84 -25.27 3.92
N PHE A 383 -8.75 -25.82 4.46
CA PHE A 383 -7.59 -26.19 3.65
C PHE A 383 -7.99 -27.29 2.65
N PRO A 384 -7.52 -27.22 1.40
CA PRO A 384 -7.70 -28.32 0.46
C PRO A 384 -7.05 -29.59 1.02
N HIS A 385 -7.70 -30.73 0.84
CA HIS A 385 -7.16 -32.03 1.22
C HIS A 385 -7.17 -32.98 0.02
N PRO A 386 -6.00 -33.47 -0.46
CA PRO A 386 -4.65 -33.13 0.01
C PRO A 386 -4.29 -31.65 -0.22
N ALA A 387 -3.26 -31.14 0.46
CA ALA A 387 -2.87 -29.72 0.43
C ALA A 387 -2.54 -29.17 -0.98
N SER A 388 -2.25 -30.05 -1.94
CA SER A 388 -2.02 -29.75 -3.35
C SER A 388 -3.28 -29.82 -4.21
N GLY A 389 -4.42 -30.21 -3.65
CA GLY A 389 -5.70 -30.29 -4.33
C GLY A 389 -6.33 -28.90 -4.54
N PRO A 390 -7.25 -28.76 -5.50
CA PRO A 390 -8.09 -27.57 -5.57
C PRO A 390 -8.84 -27.38 -4.24
N LEU A 391 -9.19 -26.13 -3.89
CA LEU A 391 -10.05 -25.82 -2.75
C LEU A 391 -11.24 -26.79 -2.74
N GLY A 392 -11.19 -27.70 -1.77
CA GLY A 392 -12.01 -28.89 -1.78
C GLY A 392 -13.47 -28.59 -1.47
N PRO A 393 -14.36 -29.58 -1.67
CA PRO A 393 -15.73 -29.48 -1.19
C PRO A 393 -15.76 -29.15 0.31
N SER A 394 -16.78 -28.40 0.75
CA SER A 394 -16.90 -27.98 2.16
C SER A 394 -16.83 -29.18 3.12
N LYS A 395 -16.40 -28.96 4.37
CA LYS A 395 -16.35 -30.02 5.41
C LYS A 395 -17.69 -30.77 5.54
N LYS A 396 -18.81 -30.06 5.36
CA LYS A 396 -20.15 -30.67 5.33
C LYS A 396 -20.32 -31.66 4.18
N ARG A 397 -19.86 -31.32 2.97
CA ARG A 397 -19.93 -32.21 1.80
C ARG A 397 -18.93 -33.37 1.89
N MET A 398 -17.78 -33.21 2.56
CA MET A 398 -16.88 -34.34 2.84
C MET A 398 -17.55 -35.40 3.74
N LEU A 399 -18.40 -34.97 4.67
CA LEU A 399 -19.12 -35.87 5.57
C LEU A 399 -20.33 -36.54 4.90
N ALA A 400 -20.79 -36.02 3.76
CA ALA A 400 -21.96 -36.54 3.04
C ALA A 400 -21.81 -38.01 2.60
N GLY A 401 -20.59 -38.47 2.27
CA GLY A 401 -20.32 -39.88 1.98
C GLY A 401 -20.51 -40.76 3.22
N PRO A 402 -19.75 -40.52 4.30
CA PRO A 402 -19.92 -41.24 5.57
C PRO A 402 -21.32 -41.17 6.19
N THR A 403 -22.06 -40.07 5.99
CA THR A 403 -23.43 -39.90 6.51
C THR A 403 -24.50 -40.42 5.55
N ALA A 404 -24.11 -41.02 4.41
CA ALA A 404 -25.04 -41.49 3.38
C ALA A 404 -26.07 -40.43 2.95
N ALA A 405 -25.63 -39.17 2.83
CA ALA A 405 -26.50 -38.07 2.43
C ALA A 405 -27.04 -38.31 1.01
N ASP A 406 -28.33 -38.08 0.83
CA ASP A 406 -28.96 -38.30 -0.46
C ASP A 406 -28.62 -37.19 -1.47
N ARG A 407 -29.05 -37.37 -2.74
CA ARG A 407 -28.81 -36.38 -3.80
C ARG A 407 -29.44 -35.02 -3.47
N TYR A 408 -30.56 -35.01 -2.76
CA TYR A 408 -31.29 -33.80 -2.42
C TYR A 408 -30.54 -32.99 -1.36
N GLU A 409 -30.10 -33.64 -0.28
CA GLU A 409 -29.27 -33.08 0.77
C GLU A 409 -27.95 -32.55 0.22
N LEU A 410 -27.32 -33.25 -0.73
CA LEU A 410 -26.11 -32.77 -1.42
C LEU A 410 -26.36 -31.49 -2.23
N LEU A 411 -27.52 -31.38 -2.90
CA LEU A 411 -27.91 -30.18 -3.63
C LEU A 411 -28.22 -29.03 -2.66
N GLU A 412 -28.85 -29.31 -1.54
CA GLU A 412 -29.13 -28.33 -0.48
C GLU A 412 -27.84 -27.83 0.18
N MET A 413 -26.89 -28.72 0.46
CA MET A 413 -25.54 -28.38 0.94
C MET A 413 -24.75 -27.46 -0.01
N THR A 414 -25.16 -27.36 -1.28
CA THR A 414 -24.54 -26.49 -2.29
C THR A 414 -25.12 -25.07 -2.23
N LYS A 415 -26.32 -24.90 -1.66
CA LYS A 415 -26.95 -23.59 -1.51
C LYS A 415 -26.29 -22.86 -0.34
N SER A 416 -25.50 -21.83 -0.64
CA SER A 416 -25.02 -20.89 0.35
C SER A 416 -25.94 -19.67 0.37
N GLN A 417 -26.47 -19.33 1.53
CA GLN A 417 -27.18 -18.05 1.70
C GLN A 417 -26.18 -16.90 1.55
N THR A 418 -26.55 -15.94 0.71
CA THR A 418 -25.86 -14.67 0.53
C THR A 418 -25.98 -13.80 1.78
N LEU A 419 -25.14 -12.76 1.90
CA LEU A 419 -25.21 -11.84 3.03
C LEU A 419 -26.53 -11.06 3.02
N LEU A 420 -27.02 -10.64 1.86
CA LEU A 420 -28.29 -9.94 1.72
C LEU A 420 -29.48 -10.81 2.16
N GLU A 421 -29.52 -12.09 1.80
CA GLU A 421 -30.55 -13.02 2.29
C GLU A 421 -30.54 -13.15 3.81
N GLN A 422 -29.35 -13.24 4.42
CA GLN A 422 -29.21 -13.32 5.87
C GLN A 422 -29.69 -12.02 6.54
N ILE A 423 -29.38 -10.86 5.96
CA ILE A 423 -29.88 -9.56 6.45
C ILE A 423 -31.41 -9.48 6.37
N ILE A 424 -31.99 -9.89 5.23
CA ILE A 424 -33.45 -9.93 5.04
C ILE A 424 -34.10 -10.85 6.07
N ALA A 425 -33.57 -12.06 6.26
CA ALA A 425 -34.09 -13.02 7.23
C ALA A 425 -34.01 -12.50 8.68
N GLN A 426 -32.91 -11.84 9.06
CA GLN A 426 -32.77 -11.24 10.39
C GLN A 426 -33.75 -10.07 10.59
N ALA A 427 -33.89 -9.19 9.61
CA ALA A 427 -34.83 -8.08 9.68
C ALA A 427 -36.29 -8.58 9.76
N GLN A 428 -36.65 -9.60 8.98
CA GLN A 428 -37.95 -10.28 9.07
C GLN A 428 -38.18 -10.87 10.47
N HIS A 429 -37.19 -11.57 11.02
CA HIS A 429 -37.29 -12.20 12.35
C HIS A 429 -37.50 -11.15 13.45
N ILE A 430 -36.72 -10.06 13.45
CA ILE A 430 -36.86 -8.96 14.43
C ILE A 430 -38.24 -8.31 14.31
N PHE A 431 -38.70 -8.04 13.09
CA PHE A 431 -40.02 -7.44 12.86
C PHE A 431 -41.15 -8.36 13.31
N MET A 432 -41.10 -9.65 12.96
CA MET A 432 -42.08 -10.65 13.39
C MET A 432 -42.12 -10.78 14.91
N ARG A 433 -40.97 -10.76 15.58
CA ARG A 433 -40.89 -10.78 17.05
C ARG A 433 -41.57 -9.57 17.68
N LYS A 434 -41.30 -8.36 17.19
CA LYS A 434 -41.96 -7.12 17.67
C LYS A 434 -43.47 -7.19 17.47
N ARG A 435 -43.92 -7.68 16.31
CA ARG A 435 -45.36 -7.84 16.01
C ARG A 435 -46.03 -8.88 16.92
N THR A 436 -45.39 -10.02 17.14
CA THR A 436 -45.90 -11.06 18.06
C THR A 436 -45.99 -10.54 19.49
N GLN A 437 -44.97 -9.80 19.95
CA GLN A 437 -45.01 -9.15 21.27
C GLN A 437 -46.21 -8.20 21.37
N TYR A 438 -46.42 -7.34 20.37
CA TYR A 438 -47.56 -6.43 20.36
C TYR A 438 -48.91 -7.18 20.43
N VAL A 439 -49.06 -8.25 19.66
CA VAL A 439 -50.28 -9.09 19.68
C VAL A 439 -50.50 -9.75 21.04
N LEU A 440 -49.44 -10.28 21.65
CA LEU A 440 -49.52 -10.87 23.00
C LEU A 440 -49.87 -9.82 24.05
N ASP A 441 -49.29 -8.63 23.97
CA ASP A 441 -49.59 -7.52 24.89
C ASP A 441 -51.03 -7.03 24.74
N THR A 442 -51.59 -7.03 23.52
CA THR A 442 -53.01 -6.73 23.31
C THR A 442 -53.92 -7.83 23.87
N LEU A 443 -53.59 -9.09 23.62
CA LEU A 443 -54.37 -10.24 24.12
C LEU A 443 -54.30 -10.41 25.64
N ALA A 444 -53.27 -9.88 26.30
CA ALA A 444 -53.13 -9.89 27.75
C ALA A 444 -53.83 -8.71 28.44
N ARG A 445 -54.25 -7.68 27.68
CA ARG A 445 -55.01 -6.52 28.18
C ARG A 445 -56.53 -6.73 28.07
N ASP A 446 -56.96 -7.53 27.10
CA ASP A 446 -58.31 -8.08 27.00
C ASP A 446 -58.46 -9.30 27.93
#